data_AF-A0A1F7SUM9-F1
#
_entry.id   AF-A0A1F7SUM9-F1
#
_cell.length_a   1.000
_cell.length_b   1.000
_cell.length_c   1.000
_cell.angle_alpha   90.00
_cell.angle_beta   90.00
_cell.angle_gamma   90.00
#
_symmetry.space_group_name_H-M   'P 1'
#
loop_
_entity.id
_entity.type
_entity.pdbx_description
1 polymer ?
#
loop_
_entity_poly.entity_id
_entity_poly.type
_entity_poly.pdbx_seq_one_letter_code
_entity_poly.pdbx_strand_id
1 'polypeptide(L)' 'MPKVRKVIKTGNSLAVTLPSKLIKDINLKEGDLAIVKTNRAKVSVTYVFSGHPRQLSLIDKNKNKD' A
#
# COMPACT_ATOMS: atom_id res chain seq x y z
N MET A 1 7.86 13.93 9.00
CA MET A 1 8.31 14.70 7.81
C MET A 1 8.05 13.90 6.54
N PRO A 2 7.62 14.56 5.45
CA PRO A 2 7.47 13.90 4.15
C PRO A 2 8.82 13.38 3.66
N LYS A 3 8.86 12.17 3.10
CA LYS A 3 10.06 11.58 2.50
C LYS A 3 9.87 11.47 1.00
N VAL A 4 10.83 11.97 0.23
CA VAL A 4 10.86 11.82 -1.23
C VAL A 4 10.99 10.34 -1.57
N ARG A 5 10.22 9.89 -2.57
CA ARG A 5 10.26 8.52 -3.10
C ARG A 5 10.51 8.58 -4.60
N LYS A 6 11.28 7.62 -5.10
CA LYS A 6 11.60 7.50 -6.53
C LYS A 6 10.43 6.91 -7.30
N VAL A 7 10.18 7.44 -8.49
CA VAL A 7 9.33 6.82 -9.52
C VAL A 7 10.16 5.77 -10.28
N ILE A 8 9.64 4.56 -10.40
CA ILE A 8 10.29 3.42 -11.05
C ILE A 8 9.46 2.92 -12.23
N LYS A 9 10.12 2.33 -13.25
CA LYS A 9 9.46 1.72 -14.40
C LYS A 9 8.91 0.34 -14.05
N THR A 10 7.67 0.07 -14.44
CA THR A 10 6.99 -1.22 -14.26
C THR A 10 6.33 -1.63 -15.58
N GLY A 11 7.00 -2.45 -16.39
CA GLY A 11 6.49 -2.80 -17.73
C GLY A 11 6.23 -1.56 -18.59
N ASN A 12 4.97 -1.36 -19.01
CA ASN A 12 4.51 -0.19 -19.77
C ASN A 12 3.93 0.94 -18.89
N SER A 13 4.23 0.94 -17.58
CA SER A 13 3.75 1.96 -16.64
C SER A 13 4.84 2.39 -15.65
N LEU A 14 4.47 3.28 -14.73
CA LEU A 14 5.34 3.77 -13.66
C LEU A 14 4.70 3.49 -12.30
N ALA A 15 5.54 3.32 -11.27
CA ALA A 15 5.11 3.12 -9.90
C ALA A 15 5.93 3.96 -8.91
N VAL A 16 5.34 4.24 -7.74
CA VAL A 16 6.02 4.83 -6.58
C VAL A 16 6.06 3.81 -5.46
N THR A 17 7.19 3.71 -4.77
CA THR A 17 7.32 2.77 -3.66
C THR A 17 6.59 3.27 -2.42
N LEU A 18 5.78 2.38 -1.83
CA LEU A 18 5.12 2.64 -0.55
C LEU A 18 6.09 2.32 0.61
N PRO A 19 6.20 3.17 1.63
CA PRO A 19 7.02 2.87 2.80
C PRO A 19 6.56 1.60 3.52
N SER A 20 7.50 0.74 3.95
CA SER A 20 7.18 -0.51 4.65
C SER A 20 6.34 -0.31 5.91
N LYS A 21 6.51 0.83 6.61
CA LYS A 21 5.67 1.20 7.76
C LYS A 21 4.20 1.38 7.34
N LEU A 22 3.94 2.12 6.26
CA LEU A 22 2.59 2.29 5.73
C LEU A 22 1.97 0.94 5.37
N ILE A 23 2.72 0.08 4.67
CA ILE A 23 2.25 -1.26 4.26
C ILE A 23 1.79 -2.08 5.49
N LYS A 24 2.56 -2.05 6.58
CA LYS A 24 2.22 -2.74 7.84
C LYS A 24 1.03 -2.11 8.56
N ASP A 25 1.03 -0.78 8.68
CA ASP A 25 0.01 -0.03 9.43
C ASP A 25 -1.40 -0.25 8.87
N ILE A 26 -1.55 -0.42 7.55
CA ILE A 26 -2.85 -0.69 6.89
C ILE A 26 -3.01 -2.15 6.41
N ASN A 27 -2.07 -3.04 6.76
CA ASN A 27 -2.04 -4.43 6.32
C ASN A 27 -2.27 -4.58 4.81
N LEU A 28 -1.56 -3.77 4.01
CA LEU A 28 -1.60 -3.80 2.55
C LEU A 28 -0.76 -4.98 2.04
N LYS A 29 -1.23 -5.66 1.00
CA LYS A 29 -0.59 -6.79 0.34
C LYS A 29 -0.59 -6.58 -1.16
N GLU A 30 0.30 -7.28 -1.84
CA GLU A 30 0.31 -7.35 -3.30
C GLU A 30 -1.03 -7.93 -3.79
N GLY A 31 -1.58 -7.34 -4.85
CA GLY A 31 -2.90 -7.69 -5.39
C GLY A 31 -4.08 -6.91 -4.79
N ASP A 32 -3.88 -6.15 -3.70
CA ASP A 32 -4.94 -5.31 -3.15
C ASP A 32 -5.34 -4.19 -4.12
N LEU A 33 -6.64 -3.92 -4.19
CA LEU A 33 -7.20 -2.91 -5.08
C LEU A 33 -7.15 -1.51 -4.45
N ALA A 34 -6.90 -0.51 -5.30
CA ALA A 34 -6.93 0.89 -4.91
C ALA A 34 -7.72 1.72 -5.93
N ILE A 35 -8.54 2.63 -5.43
CA ILE A 35 -9.20 3.65 -6.25
C ILE A 35 -8.23 4.81 -6.42
N VAL A 36 -8.03 5.25 -7.67
CA VAL A 36 -7.11 6.33 -8.01
C VAL A 36 -7.88 7.60 -8.34
N LYS A 37 -7.49 8.72 -7.72
CA LYS A 37 -8.00 10.06 -8.06
C LYS A 37 -6.83 10.99 -8.36
N THR A 38 -6.90 11.69 -9.50
CA THR A 38 -5.83 12.59 -9.95
C THR A 38 -6.30 14.04 -9.88
N ASN A 39 -5.52 14.90 -9.22
CA ASN A 39 -5.67 16.34 -9.27
C ASN A 39 -4.54 16.94 -10.12
N ARG A 40 -4.86 17.31 -11.36
CA ARG A 40 -3.87 17.84 -12.31
C ARG A 40 -3.35 19.21 -11.93
N ALA A 41 -4.20 20.08 -11.36
CA ALA A 41 -3.80 21.43 -10.96
C ALA A 41 -2.76 21.41 -9.82
N LYS A 42 -2.83 20.41 -8.94
CA LYS A 42 -1.90 20.24 -7.81
C LYS A 42 -0.80 19.20 -8.07
N VAL A 43 -0.76 18.64 -9.28
CA VAL A 43 0.15 17.55 -9.67
C VAL A 43 0.19 16.45 -8.60
N SER A 44 -0.99 16.03 -8.16
CA SER A 44 -1.14 15.05 -7.07
C SER A 44 -2.04 13.89 -7.46
N VAL A 45 -1.72 12.72 -6.90
CA VAL A 45 -2.51 11.50 -7.05
C VAL A 45 -2.83 10.97 -5.66
N THR A 46 -4.10 10.65 -5.45
CA THR A 46 -4.58 10.04 -4.20
C THR A 46 -5.02 8.62 -4.48
N TYR A 47 -4.47 7.68 -3.72
CA TYR A 47 -4.87 6.27 -3.72
C TYR A 47 -5.70 6.00 -2.47
N VAL A 48 -6.90 5.44 -2.66
CA VAL A 48 -7.77 5.01 -1.57
C VAL A 48 -7.89 3.49 -1.64
N PHE A 49 -7.35 2.81 -0.62
CA PHE A 49 -7.40 1.35 -0.52
C PHE A 49 -8.70 0.94 0.18
N SER A 50 -9.59 0.25 -0.54
CA SER A 50 -10.87 -0.21 0.01
C SER A 50 -10.70 -1.51 0.80
N GLY A 51 -11.40 -1.66 1.93
CA GLY A 51 -11.31 -2.86 2.78
C GLY A 51 -10.09 -2.87 3.71
N HIS A 52 -9.45 -1.71 3.91
CA HIS A 52 -8.31 -1.51 4.80
C HIS A 52 -8.60 -0.50 5.92
N PRO A 53 -7.96 -0.64 7.11
CA PRO A 53 -7.08 -1.75 7.48
C PRO A 53 -7.88 -3.04 7.61
N ARG A 54 -7.34 -4.14 7.08
CA ARG A 54 -7.96 -5.45 7.27
C ARG A 54 -7.87 -5.81 8.75
N GLN A 55 -8.97 -6.29 9.31
CA GLN A 55 -8.95 -6.91 10.63
C GLN A 55 -7.86 -7.99 10.64
N LEU A 56 -6.95 -7.89 11.61
CA LEU A 56 -5.94 -8.91 11.81
C LEU A 56 -6.66 -10.20 12.22
N SER A 57 -6.45 -11.28 11.47
CA SER A 57 -6.92 -12.60 11.87
C SER A 57 -6.23 -12.97 13.18
N LEU A 58 -7.00 -13.24 14.23
CA LEU A 58 -6.52 -13.66 15.55
C LEU A 58 -5.83 -15.04 15.56
N ILE A 59 -5.64 -15.68 14.40
CA ILE A 59 -4.94 -16.96 14.30
C ILE A 59 -3.44 -16.70 14.36
N ASP A 60 -2.91 -16.84 15.57
CA ASP A 60 -1.49 -17.03 15.82
C ASP A 60 -0.99 -18.28 15.07
N LYS A 61 -0.21 -18.10 14.01
CA LYS A 61 0.49 -19.19 13.29
C LYS A 61 1.67 -19.78 14.10
N ASN A 62 1.63 -19.69 15.43
CA ASN A 62 2.71 -20.09 16.33
C ASN A 62 2.24 -21.07 17.43
N LYS A 63 1.27 -21.93 17.12
CA LYS A 63 0.99 -23.15 17.89
C LYS A 63 0.93 -24.35 16.96
N ASN A 64 2.11 -24.90 16.66
CA ASN A 64 2.35 -26.32 16.38
C ASN A 64 3.85 -26.53 16.19
N LYS A 65 4.56 -26.41 17.30
CA LYS A 65 5.75 -27.21 17.59
C LYS A 65 5.46 -27.80 18.96
N ASP A 66 4.88 -29.00 18.95
CA ASP A 66 4.97 -30.05 19.97
C ASP A 66 4.22 -31.27 19.43
#